data_AF-G9I8W0-F1
#
_entry.id   AF-G9I8W0-F1
#
_cell.length_a   1.000
_cell.length_b   1.000
_cell.length_c   1.000
_cell.angle_alpha   90.00
_cell.angle_beta   90.00
_cell.angle_gamma   90.00
#
_symmetry.space_group_name_H-M   'P 1'
#
loop_
_entity.id
_entity.type
_entity.pdbx_description
1 polymer ?
#
loop_
_entity_poly.entity_id
_entity_poly.type
_entity_poly.pdbx_seq_one_letter_code
_entity_poly.pdbx_strand_id
1 'polypeptide(L)' 'MRTEYCGQLRQSHVGQQVTLCGWVNRRR' A
#
# COMPACT_ATOMS: atom_id res chain seq x y z
N MET A 1 10.17 -2.63 8.05
CA MET A 1 10.09 -1.22 7.61
C MET A 1 8.87 -1.05 6.73
N ARG A 2 8.04 -0.05 6.97
CA ARG A 2 6.80 0.22 6.23
C ARG A 2 6.99 1.52 5.47
N THR A 3 6.79 1.54 4.16
CA THR A 3 7.04 2.75 3.36
C THR A 3 5.78 3.57 3.18
N GLU A 4 4.61 2.96 2.95
CA GLU A 4 3.37 3.69 2.69
C GLU A 4 2.16 3.11 3.45
N TYR A 5 1.14 3.94 3.68
CA TYR A 5 -0.16 3.48 4.20
C TYR A 5 -1.06 3.06 3.03
N CYS A 6 -1.83 1.96 3.20
CA CYS A 6 -2.79 1.52 2.17
C CYS A 6 -3.78 2.63 1.77
N GLY A 7 -4.16 3.51 2.70
CA GLY A 7 -5.08 4.63 2.44
C GLY A 7 -4.43 5.88 1.84
N GLN A 8 -3.10 5.93 1.74
CA GLN A 8 -2.36 7.06 1.17
C GLN A 8 -1.86 6.78 -0.26
N LEU A 9 -2.02 5.55 -0.76
CA LEU A 9 -1.71 5.21 -2.14
C LEU A 9 -2.60 5.96 -3.11
N ARG A 10 -1.97 6.88 -3.83
CA ARG A 10 -2.54 7.70 -4.91
C ARG A 10 -1.90 7.38 -6.25
N GLN A 11 -2.50 7.87 -7.34
CA GLN A 11 -1.97 7.73 -8.71
C GLN A 11 -0.53 8.26 -8.88
N SER A 12 -0.09 9.19 -8.02
CA SER A 12 1.30 9.67 -7.98
C SER A 12 2.33 8.59 -7.61
N HIS A 13 1.90 7.47 -7.03
CA HIS A 13 2.77 6.36 -6.62
C HIS A 13 2.81 5.24 -7.66
N VAL A 14 2.16 5.42 -8.81
CA VAL A 14 2.19 4.45 -9.90
C VAL A 14 3.64 4.31 -10.40
N GLY A 15 4.15 3.08 -10.40
CA GLY A 15 5.53 2.76 -10.80
C GLY A 15 6.55 2.74 -9.65
N GLN A 16 6.16 3.09 -8.42
CA GLN A 16 7.04 3.00 -7.25
C GLN A 16 6.89 1.65 -6.53
N GLN A 17 8.01 1.10 -6.04
CA GLN A 17 8.00 -0.08 -5.19
C GLN A 17 7.65 0.34 -3.76
N VAL A 18 6.47 -0.04 -3.31
CA VAL A 18 5.96 0.26 -1.95
C VAL A 18 5.80 -1.02 -1.14
N THR A 19 6.08 -0.91 0.16
CA THR A 19 5.97 -1.97 1.15
C THR A 19 4.92 -1.56 2.17
N LEU A 20 3.77 -2.19 2.09
CA LEU A 20 2.64 -1.98 3.00
C LEU A 20 2.70 -3.00 4.14
N CYS A 21 2.29 -2.59 5.33
CA CYS A 21 2.05 -3.52 6.44
C CYS A 21 0.66 -3.23 7.02
N GLY A 22 -0.17 -4.26 7.14
CA GLY A 22 -1.54 -4.17 7.61
C GLY A 22 -2.25 -5.51 7.56
N TRP A 23 -3.56 -5.49 7.81
CA TRP A 23 -4.41 -6.68 7.83
C TRP A 23 -5.18 -6.84 6.51
N VAL A 24 -5.40 -8.08 6.10
CA VAL A 24 -6.20 -8.40 4.90
C VAL A 24 -7.68 -8.20 5.23
N ASN A 25 -8.30 -7.18 4.63
CA ASN A 25 -9.71 -6.86 4.85
C ASN A 25 -10.65 -7.88 4.19
N ARG A 26 -10.31 -8.37 3.00
CA ARG A 26 -11.08 -9.41 2.29
C ARG A 26 -10.15 -10.21 1.36
N ARG A 27 -10.38 -11.51 1.28
CA ARG A 27 -9.73 -12.42 0.32
C ARG A 27 -10.81 -13.09 -0.52
N ARG A 28 -10.70 -13.00 -1.84
CA ARG A 28 -11.50 -13.76 -2.81
C ARG A 28 -10.58 -14.73 -3.53
#